data_AF-A0A7I4FIQ1-F1
#
_entry.id   AF-A0A7I4FIQ1-F1
#
_cell.length_a   1.000
_cell.length_b   1.000
_cell.length_c   1.000
_cell.angle_alpha   90.00
_cell.angle_beta   90.00
_cell.angle_gamma   90.00
#
_symmetry.space_group_name_H-M   'P 1'
#
loop_
_entity.id
_entity.type
_entity.pdbx_description
1 polymer ?
#
loop_
_entity_poly.entity_id
_entity_poly.type
_entity_poly.pdbx_seq_one_letter_code
_entity_poly.pdbx_strand_id
1 'polypeptide(L)'
;MSRSIHCMVLVKDNCCRAFRALLGPKDSNRARREAPQTIRALYGTDGRMNAVHGSDTVKEAEWEIKFFFPTVILEPYPSSQDAASYFKEHVQPLLLKGLTALAKAKPASEPNAAVVSL
;
A
#
# COMPACT_ATOMS: atom_id res chain seq x y z
N MET A 1 -23.22 8.17 -12.56
CA MET A 1 -22.96 6.73 -12.79
C MET A 1 -21.71 6.33 -12.03
N SER A 2 -21.79 5.36 -11.13
CA SER A 2 -20.60 4.77 -10.50
C SER A 2 -19.95 3.80 -11.50
N ARG A 3 -18.63 3.89 -11.69
CA ARG A 3 -17.85 2.92 -12.46
C ARG A 3 -17.01 2.12 -11.49
N SER A 4 -17.17 0.79 -11.53
CA SER A 4 -16.35 -0.11 -10.73
C SER A 4 -14.94 -0.21 -11.33
N ILE A 5 -13.94 -0.37 -10.47
CA ILE A 5 -12.55 -0.62 -10.86
C ILE A 5 -12.13 -1.99 -10.32
N HIS A 6 -11.15 -2.60 -10.98
CA HIS A 6 -10.50 -3.82 -10.49
C HIS A 6 -9.10 -3.46 -10.03
N CYS A 7 -8.81 -3.70 -8.76
CA CYS A 7 -7.48 -3.51 -8.18
C CYS A 7 -6.74 -4.85 -8.18
N MET A 8 -5.50 -4.87 -8.63
CA MET A 8 -4.69 -6.08 -8.73
C MET A 8 -3.27 -5.80 -8.26
N VAL A 9 -2.64 -6.80 -7.61
CA VAL A 9 -1.21 -6.81 -7.30
C VAL A 9 -0.53 -7.77 -8.26
N LEU A 10 0.45 -7.29 -9.02
CA LEU A 10 1.18 -8.07 -10.02
C LEU A 10 2.61 -8.32 -9.53
N VAL A 11 3.12 -9.53 -9.79
CA VAL A 11 4.47 -9.96 -9.38
C VAL A 11 5.26 -10.37 -10.61
N LYS A 12 6.44 -9.78 -10.78
CA LYS A 12 7.42 -10.07 -11.83
C LYS A 12 8.78 -9.44 -11.50
N ASP A 13 9.87 -10.00 -12.00
CA ASP A 13 11.15 -9.29 -12.01
C ASP A 13 11.05 -7.96 -12.77
N ASN A 14 11.51 -6.88 -12.14
CA ASN A 14 11.34 -5.51 -12.66
C ASN A 14 9.88 -5.17 -13.01
N CYS A 15 8.92 -5.63 -12.19
CA CYS A 15 7.47 -5.56 -12.47
C CYS A 15 7.01 -4.17 -12.92
N CYS A 16 7.38 -3.10 -12.19
CA CYS A 16 6.98 -1.74 -12.56
C CYS A 16 7.41 -1.39 -14.00
N ARG A 17 8.67 -1.66 -14.36
CA ARG A 17 9.17 -1.38 -15.73
C ARG A 17 8.47 -2.26 -16.76
N ALA A 18 8.36 -3.56 -16.51
CA ALA A 18 7.74 -4.51 -17.43
C ALA A 18 6.26 -4.18 -17.67
N PHE A 19 5.52 -3.88 -16.60
CA PHE A 19 4.11 -3.51 -16.70
C PHE A 19 3.93 -2.18 -17.43
N ARG A 20 4.77 -1.17 -17.15
CA ARG A 20 4.72 0.11 -17.89
C ARG A 20 4.97 -0.04 -19.38
N ALA A 21 5.88 -0.92 -19.79
CA ALA A 21 6.09 -1.24 -21.20
C ALA A 21 4.82 -1.84 -21.84
N LEU A 22 4.11 -2.71 -21.10
CA LEU A 22 2.82 -3.27 -21.52
C LEU A 22 1.71 -2.20 -21.58
N LEU A 23 1.72 -1.22 -20.66
CA LEU A 23 0.72 -0.14 -20.64
C LEU A 23 0.86 0.81 -21.83
N GLY A 24 2.10 1.17 -22.20
CA GLY A 24 2.39 2.19 -23.20
C GLY A 24 2.25 3.63 -22.68
N PRO A 25 2.42 4.64 -23.56
CA PRO A 25 2.32 6.07 -23.22
C PRO A 25 1.01 6.41 -22.48
N LYS A 26 1.07 7.33 -21.48
CA LYS A 26 -0.12 7.73 -20.68
C LYS A 26 -1.26 8.30 -21.53
N ASP A 27 -0.95 8.98 -22.62
CA ASP A 27 -1.93 9.46 -23.60
C ASP A 27 -2.24 8.36 -24.64
N SER A 28 -3.51 7.97 -24.71
CA SER A 28 -3.97 6.87 -25.57
C SER A 28 -3.82 7.17 -27.07
N ASN A 29 -3.93 8.43 -27.49
CA ASN A 29 -3.72 8.81 -28.89
C ASN A 29 -2.24 8.70 -29.28
N ARG A 30 -1.34 9.10 -28.38
CA ARG A 30 0.09 8.91 -28.53
C ARG A 30 0.45 7.41 -28.52
N ALA A 31 -0.14 6.63 -27.62
CA ALA A 31 0.04 5.18 -27.57
C ALA A 31 -0.34 4.50 -28.89
N ARG A 32 -1.48 4.87 -29.52
CA ARG A 32 -1.88 4.35 -30.84
C ARG A 32 -0.85 4.62 -31.94
N ARG A 33 -0.14 5.75 -31.89
CA ARG A 33 0.87 6.11 -32.90
C ARG A 33 2.22 5.44 -32.64
N GLU A 34 2.69 5.45 -31.39
CA GLU A 34 4.04 5.02 -31.03
C GLU A 34 4.12 3.52 -30.66
N ALA A 35 3.05 2.95 -30.11
CA ALA A 35 3.02 1.59 -29.57
C ALA A 35 1.60 0.96 -29.67
N PRO A 36 1.11 0.67 -30.90
CA PRO A 36 -0.30 0.34 -31.15
C PRO A 36 -0.82 -0.93 -30.49
N GLN A 37 0.07 -1.81 -30.02
CA GLN A 37 -0.27 -3.09 -29.37
C GLN A 37 -0.28 -3.00 -27.83
N THR A 38 -0.11 -1.81 -27.26
CA THR A 38 -0.13 -1.60 -25.80
C THR A 38 -1.56 -1.47 -25.27
N ILE A 39 -1.75 -1.75 -23.97
CA ILE A 39 -3.10 -1.72 -23.35
C ILE A 39 -3.76 -0.35 -23.53
N ARG A 40 -3.02 0.76 -23.36
CA ARG A 40 -3.58 2.11 -23.53
C ARG A 40 -3.94 2.43 -24.99
N ALA A 41 -3.22 1.86 -25.96
CA ALA A 41 -3.56 2.05 -27.37
C ALA A 41 -4.86 1.32 -27.75
N LEU A 42 -5.02 0.09 -27.24
CA LEU A 42 -6.14 -0.80 -27.57
C LEU A 42 -7.43 -0.43 -26.83
N TYR A 43 -7.33 -0.04 -25.55
CA TYR A 43 -8.50 0.12 -24.68
C TYR A 43 -8.70 1.54 -24.14
N GLY A 44 -7.72 2.43 -24.27
CA GLY A 44 -7.82 3.81 -23.82
C GLY A 44 -8.48 4.73 -24.85
N THR A 45 -9.22 5.75 -24.41
CA THR A 45 -9.86 6.72 -25.30
C THR A 45 -9.03 8.01 -25.42
N ASP A 46 -8.58 8.55 -24.29
CA ASP A 46 -7.81 9.81 -24.20
C ASP A 46 -6.76 9.75 -23.05
N GLY A 47 -6.20 10.89 -22.65
CA GLY A 47 -5.19 10.98 -21.59
C GLY A 47 -5.73 10.82 -20.16
N ARG A 48 -7.03 11.01 -19.93
CA ARG A 48 -7.69 10.78 -18.63
C ARG A 48 -8.30 9.38 -18.55
N MET A 49 -8.96 8.96 -19.63
CA MET A 49 -9.64 7.67 -19.76
C MET A 49 -8.72 6.68 -20.49
N ASN A 50 -7.57 6.37 -19.91
CA ASN A 50 -6.54 5.52 -20.51
C ASN A 50 -6.62 4.04 -20.05
N ALA A 51 -7.80 3.60 -19.59
CA ALA A 51 -8.14 2.23 -19.19
C ALA A 51 -7.40 1.62 -17.98
N VAL A 52 -6.14 1.98 -17.72
CA VAL A 52 -5.29 1.27 -16.76
C VAL A 52 -4.29 2.19 -16.04
N HIS A 53 -4.29 2.07 -14.72
CA HIS A 53 -3.27 2.61 -13.81
C HIS A 53 -2.20 1.57 -13.52
N GLY A 54 -0.98 2.03 -13.28
CA GLY A 54 0.11 1.21 -12.80
C GLY A 54 1.21 2.10 -12.23
N SER A 55 1.73 1.73 -11.07
CA SER A 55 2.70 2.53 -10.31
C SER A 55 3.96 2.83 -11.14
N ASP A 56 4.53 4.02 -10.95
CA ASP A 56 5.71 4.47 -11.72
C ASP A 56 7.00 3.88 -11.10
N THR A 57 7.02 3.65 -9.78
CA THR A 57 8.16 3.14 -8.99
C THR A 57 7.78 2.05 -7.99
N VAL A 58 8.77 1.30 -7.47
CA VAL A 58 8.56 0.30 -6.41
C VAL A 58 8.01 0.94 -5.13
N LYS A 59 8.55 2.11 -4.74
CA LYS A 59 8.08 2.84 -3.56
C LYS A 59 6.60 3.23 -3.68
N GLU A 60 6.19 3.73 -4.84
CA GLU A 60 4.76 4.03 -5.08
C GLU A 60 3.92 2.77 -5.08
N ALA A 61 4.40 1.67 -5.68
CA ALA A 61 3.70 0.39 -5.65
C ALA A 61 3.47 -0.10 -4.22
N GLU A 62 4.48 -0.04 -3.35
CA GLU A 62 4.34 -0.42 -1.94
C GLU A 62 3.27 0.40 -1.21
N TRP A 63 3.23 1.71 -1.46
CA TRP A 63 2.24 2.61 -0.88
C TRP A 63 0.83 2.33 -1.41
N GLU A 64 0.68 2.18 -2.72
CA GLU A 64 -0.60 1.87 -3.38
C GLU A 64 -1.13 0.50 -2.96
N ILE A 65 -0.26 -0.51 -2.86
CA ILE A 65 -0.64 -1.85 -2.40
C ILE A 65 -1.14 -1.79 -0.95
N LYS A 66 -0.41 -1.12 -0.04
CA LYS A 66 -0.86 -0.96 1.36
C LYS A 66 -2.16 -0.17 1.49
N PHE A 67 -2.41 0.77 0.56
CA PHE A 67 -3.66 1.53 0.53
C PHE A 67 -4.87 0.65 0.16
N PHE A 68 -4.76 -0.17 -0.90
CA PHE A 68 -5.87 -1.03 -1.35
C PHE A 68 -5.96 -2.37 -0.61
N PHE A 69 -4.84 -2.88 -0.11
CA PHE A 69 -4.70 -4.20 0.50
C PHE A 69 -3.87 -4.11 1.81
N PRO A 70 -4.42 -3.52 2.88
CA PRO A 70 -3.66 -3.19 4.10
C PRO A 70 -3.12 -4.41 4.86
N THR A 71 -3.66 -5.60 4.59
CA THR A 71 -3.22 -6.86 5.21
C THR A 71 -2.21 -7.62 4.36
N VAL A 72 -1.88 -7.13 3.16
CA VAL A 72 -0.85 -7.76 2.31
C VAL A 72 0.52 -7.52 2.92
N ILE A 73 1.28 -8.60 3.01
CA ILE A 73 2.66 -8.58 3.45
C ILE A 73 3.54 -8.43 2.20
N LEU A 74 4.37 -7.38 2.19
CA LEU A 74 5.29 -7.10 1.10
C LEU A 74 6.68 -7.60 1.45
N GLU A 75 7.32 -8.28 0.49
CA GLU A 75 8.72 -8.67 0.58
C GLU A 75 9.65 -7.59 0.01
N PRO A 76 10.90 -7.49 0.50
CA PRO A 76 11.46 -8.28 1.58
C PRO A 76 10.87 -7.89 2.93
N TYR A 77 10.75 -8.88 3.83
CA TYR A 77 10.47 -8.57 5.23
C TYR A 77 11.53 -7.58 5.75
N PRO A 78 11.12 -6.60 6.58
CA PRO A 78 12.09 -5.73 7.23
C PRO A 78 13.13 -6.60 7.95
N SER A 79 14.41 -6.25 7.79
CA SER A 79 15.47 -6.98 8.47
C SER A 79 15.30 -6.87 9.98
N SER A 80 15.94 -7.77 10.75
CA SER A 80 15.93 -7.64 12.22
C SER A 80 16.45 -6.27 12.69
N GLN A 81 17.35 -5.65 11.92
CA GLN A 81 17.84 -4.30 12.19
C GLN A 81 16.76 -3.24 11.93
N ASP A 82 16.04 -3.32 10.80
CA ASP A 82 14.95 -2.39 10.48
C ASP A 82 13.80 -2.51 11.48
N ALA A 83 13.46 -3.74 11.87
CA ALA A 83 12.46 -4.02 12.89
C ALA A 83 12.86 -3.43 14.25
N ALA A 84 14.13 -3.58 14.65
CA ALA A 84 14.65 -3.02 15.90
C ALA A 84 14.63 -1.48 15.88
N SER A 85 15.05 -0.86 14.78
CA SER A 85 14.99 0.60 14.59
C SER A 85 13.55 1.10 14.67
N TYR A 86 12.63 0.48 13.94
CA TYR A 86 11.21 0.83 13.97
C TYR A 86 10.62 0.71 15.37
N PHE A 87 10.92 -0.39 16.08
CA PHE A 87 10.48 -0.59 17.45
C PHE A 87 11.00 0.52 18.36
N LYS A 88 12.31 0.82 18.30
CA LYS A 88 12.93 1.85 19.14
C LYS A 88 12.38 3.25 18.86
N GLU A 89 12.14 3.59 17.59
CA GLU A 89 11.76 4.93 17.16
C GLU A 89 10.26 5.20 17.34
N HIS A 90 9.41 4.21 17.08
CA HIS A 90 7.96 4.43 17.00
C HIS A 90 7.19 3.72 18.11
N VAL A 91 7.63 2.54 18.53
CA VAL A 91 6.85 1.68 19.44
C VAL A 91 7.28 1.88 20.89
N GLN A 92 8.59 1.87 21.16
CA GLN A 92 9.16 1.93 22.50
C GLN A 92 8.75 3.18 23.30
N PRO A 93 8.71 4.42 22.73
CA PRO A 93 8.33 5.60 23.50
C PRO A 93 6.89 5.52 24.01
N LEU A 94 5.98 5.00 23.18
CA LEU A 94 4.56 4.84 23.51
C LEU A 94 4.35 3.70 24.49
N LEU A 95 4.99 2.55 24.26
CA LEU A 95 4.92 1.41 25.17
C LEU A 95 5.47 1.75 26.55
N LEU A 96 6.65 2.37 26.63
CA LEU A 96 7.25 2.74 27.91
C LEU A 96 6.34 3.68 28.70
N LYS A 97 5.76 4.69 28.04
CA LYS A 97 4.79 5.60 28.65
C LYS A 97 3.55 4.85 29.15
N GLY A 98 2.95 4.01 28.31
CA GLY A 98 1.75 3.25 28.64
C GLY A 98 1.96 2.26 29.77
N LEU A 99 3.03 1.45 29.70
CA LEU A 99 3.38 0.46 30.71
C LEU A 99 3.78 1.11 32.04
N THR A 100 4.50 2.24 32.01
CA THR A 100 4.82 3.01 33.23
C THR A 100 3.56 3.53 33.90
N ALA A 101 2.61 4.07 33.12
CA ALA A 101 1.33 4.52 33.65
C ALA A 101 0.51 3.36 34.23
N LEU A 102 0.46 2.22 33.55
CA LEU A 102 -0.22 1.01 34.01
C LEU A 102 0.36 0.48 35.33
N ALA A 103 1.69 0.42 35.43
CA ALA A 103 2.39 -0.02 36.64
C ALA A 103 2.10 0.90 37.83
N LYS A 104 1.99 2.21 37.60
CA LYS A 104 1.62 3.20 38.62
C LYS A 104 0.15 3.09 39.05
N ALA A 105 -0.75 2.90 38.10
CA ALA A 105 -2.18 2.79 38.37
C ALA A 105 -2.54 1.49 39.09
N LYS A 106 -1.78 0.40 38.82
CA LYS A 106 -2.00 -0.95 39.35
C LYS A 106 -3.50 -1.32 39.42
N PRO A 107 -4.23 -1.21 38.29
CA PRO A 107 -5.66 -1.51 38.28
C PRO A 107 -5.90 -2.95 38.71
N ALA A 108 -7.05 -3.20 39.32
CA ALA A 108 -7.44 -4.55 39.71
C ALA A 108 -7.35 -5.50 38.52
N SER A 109 -6.87 -6.72 38.76
CA SER A 109 -6.70 -7.77 37.74
C SER A 109 -8.00 -8.33 37.19
N GLU A 110 -9.16 -7.84 37.65
CA GLU A 110 -10.46 -8.36 37.24
C GLU A 110 -10.99 -7.66 35.98
N PRO A 111 -11.32 -8.42 34.91
CA PRO A 111 -11.71 -7.84 33.62
C PRO A 111 -13.04 -7.06 33.61
N ASN A 112 -13.85 -7.11 34.68
CA ASN A 112 -15.22 -6.56 34.69
C ASN A 112 -15.48 -5.39 35.65
N ALA A 113 -14.50 -4.86 36.38
CA ALA A 113 -14.77 -3.78 37.34
C ALA A 113 -15.06 -2.41 36.70
N ALA A 114 -14.77 -2.22 35.40
CA ALA A 114 -14.93 -0.93 34.72
C ALA A 114 -16.24 -0.78 33.93
N VAL A 115 -17.08 -1.81 33.82
CA VAL A 115 -18.33 -1.77 33.00
C VAL A 115 -19.58 -1.45 33.83
N VAL A 116 -19.46 -1.22 35.15
CA VAL A 116 -20.62 -1.02 36.05
C VAL A 116 -20.78 0.44 36.52
N SER A 117 -20.08 1.40 35.90
CA SER A 117 -20.14 2.82 36.32
C SER A 117 -20.42 3.83 35.18
N LEU A 118 -21.18 3.42 34.16
CA LEU A 118 -21.91 4.33 33.26
C LEU A 118 -23.40 3.99 33.32
#